data_AF-A0A0R2KH69-F1
#
_entry.id   AF-A0A0R2KH69-F1
#
_cell.length_a   1.000
_cell.length_b   1.000
_cell.length_c   1.000
_cell.angle_alpha   90.00
_cell.angle_beta   90.00
_cell.angle_gamma   90.00
#
_symmetry.space_group_name_H-M   'P 1'
#
loop_
_entity.id
_entity.type
_entity.pdbx_description
1 polymer ?
#
loop_
_entity_poly.entity_id
_entity_poly.type
_entity_poly.pdbx_seq_one_letter_code
_entity_poly.pdbx_strand_id
1 'polypeptide(L)' 'MDKEKQNEMMYQVAISFYQKLLDDGVISKSEFKNIRGILLEKYKPYISELSADLT' A
#
# COMPACT_ATOMS: atom_id res chain seq x y z
N MET A 1 13.85 14.01 -7.52
CA MET A 1 12.80 12.99 -7.72
C MET A 1 11.52 13.57 -7.16
N ASP A 2 10.43 13.50 -7.90
CA ASP A 2 9.15 14.08 -7.47
C ASP A 2 8.66 13.37 -6.20
N LYS A 3 8.10 14.13 -5.24
CA LYS A 3 7.63 13.61 -3.95
C LYS A 3 6.54 12.56 -4.16
N GLU A 4 5.69 12.74 -5.17
CA GLU A 4 4.65 11.79 -5.55
C GLU A 4 5.25 10.46 -6.04
N LYS A 5 6.28 10.52 -6.89
CA LYS A 5 7.00 9.32 -7.37
C LYS A 5 7.71 8.59 -6.23
N GLN A 6 8.26 9.33 -5.29
CA GLN A 6 8.88 8.75 -4.11
C GLN A 6 7.84 8.04 -3.23
N ASN A 7 6.71 8.69 -2.99
CA ASN A 7 5.62 8.12 -2.20
C ASN A 7 5.03 6.86 -2.84
N GLU A 8 4.80 6.87 -4.15
CA GLU A 8 4.36 5.70 -4.92
C GLU A 8 5.37 4.56 -4.78
N MET A 9 6.66 4.82 -5.00
CA MET A 9 7.71 3.81 -4.86
C MET A 9 7.75 3.20 -3.45
N MET A 10 7.67 4.04 -2.42
CA MET A 10 7.68 3.59 -1.03
C MET A 10 6.44 2.77 -0.68
N TYR A 11 5.27 3.16 -1.19
CA TYR A 11 4.04 2.40 -1.02
C TYR A 11 4.16 1.02 -1.67
N GLN A 12 4.59 0.95 -2.94
CA GLN A 12 4.71 -0.30 -3.69
C GLN A 12 5.70 -1.29 -3.05
N VAL A 13 6.83 -0.80 -2.56
CA VAL A 13 7.81 -1.62 -1.82
C VAL A 13 7.19 -2.16 -0.53
N ALA A 14 6.55 -1.30 0.26
CA ALA A 14 5.96 -1.70 1.53
C ALA A 14 4.81 -2.69 1.36
N ILE A 15 3.87 -2.42 0.43
CA ILE A 15 2.71 -3.29 0.22
C ILE A 15 3.13 -4.65 -0.32
N SER A 16 4.14 -4.72 -1.20
CA SER A 16 4.68 -5.98 -1.72
C SER A 16 5.31 -6.82 -0.61
N PHE A 17 6.02 -6.19 0.34
CA PHE A 17 6.58 -6.87 1.50
C PHE A 17 5.47 -7.48 2.38
N TYR A 18 4.43 -6.72 2.70
CA TYR A 18 3.33 -7.23 3.51
C TYR A 18 2.45 -8.24 2.77
N GLN A 19 2.33 -8.14 1.44
CA GLN A 19 1.62 -9.15 0.64
C GLN A 19 2.34 -10.49 0.76
N LYS A 20 3.67 -10.50 0.69
CA LYS A 20 4.45 -11.71 0.91
C LYS A 20 4.22 -12.30 2.31
N LEU A 21 4.17 -11.47 3.35
CA LEU A 21 3.86 -11.94 4.71
C LEU A 21 2.45 -12.54 4.83
N LEU A 22 1.49 -12.00 4.07
CA LEU A 22 0.15 -12.57 4.00
C LEU A 22 0.16 -13.92 3.28
N ASP A 23 0.87 -14.02 2.15
CA ASP A 23 0.98 -15.24 1.35
C ASP A 23 1.71 -16.35 2.12
N ASP A 24 2.72 -16.00 2.90
CA ASP A 24 3.46 -16.90 3.80
C ASP A 24 2.65 -17.26 5.07
N GLY A 25 1.46 -16.69 5.26
CA GLY A 25 0.59 -16.94 6.41
C GLY A 25 1.08 -16.34 7.73
N VAL A 26 2.07 -15.46 7.68
CA VAL A 26 2.66 -14.77 8.85
C VAL A 26 1.69 -13.75 9.44
N ILE A 27 0.87 -13.12 8.59
CA ILE A 27 -0.19 -12.20 9.01
C ILE A 27 -1.53 -12.64 8.44
N SER A 28 -2.60 -12.31 9.14
CA SER A 28 -3.97 -12.53 8.68
C SER A 28 -4.40 -11.50 7.63
N LYS A 29 -5.46 -11.82 6.89
CA LYS A 29 -6.12 -10.88 5.97
C LYS A 29 -6.59 -9.59 6.68
N SER A 30 -7.01 -9.69 7.94
CA SER A 30 -7.45 -8.54 8.73
C SER A 30 -6.28 -7.60 9.06
N GLU A 31 -5.15 -8.18 9.50
CA GLU A 31 -3.92 -7.42 9.76
C GLU A 31 -3.40 -6.77 8.48
N PHE A 32 -3.38 -7.50 7.37
CA PHE A 32 -3.00 -6.94 6.07
C PHE A 32 -3.89 -5.77 5.65
N LYS A 33 -5.22 -5.85 5.86
CA LYS A 33 -6.15 -4.75 5.56
C LYS A 33 -5.84 -3.51 6.41
N ASN A 34 -5.57 -3.68 7.71
CA ASN A 34 -5.21 -2.58 8.59
C ASN A 34 -3.88 -1.93 8.19
N ILE A 35 -2.87 -2.75 7.89
CA ILE A 35 -1.57 -2.29 7.41
C ILE A 35 -1.72 -1.52 6.10
N ARG A 36 -2.51 -2.04 5.15
CA ARG A 36 -2.79 -1.35 3.88
C ARG A 36 -3.39 0.04 4.14
N GLY A 37 -4.33 0.18 5.07
CA GLY A 37 -4.89 1.48 5.45
C GLY A 37 -3.83 2.47 5.95
N ILE A 38 -2.95 2.02 6.86
CA ILE A 38 -1.85 2.85 7.38
C ILE A 38 -0.89 3.29 6.27
N LEU A 39 -0.55 2.38 5.34
CA LEU A 39 0.34 2.68 4.22
C LEU A 39 -0.27 3.71 3.25
N LEU A 40 -1.59 3.63 3.01
CA LEU A 40 -2.32 4.59 2.20
C LEU A 40 -2.33 5.98 2.83
N GLU A 41 -2.60 6.09 4.12
CA GLU A 41 -2.59 7.37 4.84
C GLU A 41 -1.18 7.99 4.88
N LYS A 42 -0.15 7.16 5.07
CA LYS A 42 1.24 7.60 5.18
C LYS A 42 1.80 8.10 3.86
N TYR A 43 1.64 7.32 2.79
CA TYR A 43 2.30 7.61 1.52
C TYR A 43 1.39 8.37 0.55
N LYS A 44 0.06 8.27 0.67
CA LYS A 44 -0.89 8.87 -0.28
C LYS A 44 -0.46 8.59 -1.74
N PRO A 45 -0.32 7.31 -2.12
CA PRO A 45 0.16 6.93 -3.46
C PRO A 45 -0.84 7.40 -4.52
N TYR A 46 -0.32 7.91 -5.63
CA TYR A 46 -1.12 8.48 -6.72
C TYR A 46 -2.08 7.45 -7.34
N ILE A 47 -1.68 6.17 -7.41
CA ILE A 47 -2.55 5.11 -7.96
C ILE A 47 -3.82 4.90 -7.12
N SER A 48 -3.80 5.20 -5.82
CA SER A 48 -5.01 5.11 -4.99
C SER A 48 -6.02 6.22 -5.25
N GLU A 49 -5.55 7.40 -5.70
CA GLU A 49 -6.44 8.49 -6.11
C GLU A 49 -7.14 8.17 -7.45
N LEU A 50 -6.42 7.60 -8.42
CA LEU A 50 -7.00 7.19 -9.70
C LEU A 50 -8.05 6.07 -9.58
N SER A 51 -7.90 5.17 -8.61
CA SER A 51 -8.89 4.11 -8.37
C SER A 51 -10.19 4.61 -7.73
N ALA A 52 -10.20 5.78 -7.09
CA ALA A 52 -11.39 6.38 -6.50
C ALA A 52 -12.28 7.08 -7.54
N ASP A 53 -11.70 7.56 -8.65
CA ASP A 53 -12.43 8.19 -9.77
C ASP A 53 -13.05 7.18 -10.76
N LEU A 54 -12.77 5.87 -10.61
CA LEU A 54 -13.26 4.80 -11.50
C LEU A 54 -14.39 3.95 -10.89
N THR A 55 -14.98 4.36 -9.76
CA THR A 55 -16.12 3.68 -9.11
C THR A 55 -17.25 4.62 -8.75
#